data_AF-A0A497B7D0-F1
#
_entry.id   AF-A0A497B7D0-F1
#
_cell.length_a   1.000
_cell.length_b   1.000
_cell.length_c   1.000
_cell.angle_alpha   90.00
_cell.angle_beta   90.00
_cell.angle_gamma   90.00
#
_symmetry.space_group_name_H-M   'P 1'
#
loop_
_entity.id
_entity.type
_entity.pdbx_description
1 polymer ?
#
loop_
_entity_poly.entity_id
_entity_poly.type
_entity_poly.pdbx_seq_one_letter_code
_entity_poly.pdbx_strand_id
1 'polypeptide(L)'
;TPTITPTPVSTYTPTPTPLPTPTPTIPFAFSAPKPVFPEEGTWFHGRDTIVELKWEPPGELGPNQAYMVIIKYKEGGELKEFRQVVEKPGWVVPASFFHGKADQPDRTYEWQVQVIYLLKQGDREGFIPLSPLSEVRTFHWD
;
A
#
# COMPACT_ATOMS: atom_id res chain seq x y z
N THR A 1 32.89 -4.36 74.02
CA THR A 1 32.45 -4.12 72.63
C THR A 1 32.92 -2.75 72.17
N PRO A 2 33.77 -2.65 71.14
CA PRO A 2 33.82 -1.46 70.29
C PRO A 2 33.47 -1.79 68.83
N THR A 3 32.77 -0.86 68.17
CA THR A 3 32.26 -0.95 66.79
C THR A 3 33.30 -0.45 65.79
N ILE A 4 33.50 -1.17 64.69
CA ILE A 4 34.27 -0.73 63.51
C ILE A 4 33.30 -0.23 62.41
N THR A 5 33.63 0.90 61.79
CA THR A 5 32.88 1.48 60.66
C THR A 5 33.78 1.42 59.40
N PRO A 6 33.33 0.85 58.26
CA PRO A 6 34.13 0.85 57.03
C PRO A 6 33.86 2.07 56.12
N THR A 7 34.92 2.57 55.48
CA THR A 7 34.97 3.72 54.55
C THR A 7 34.58 3.32 53.11
N PRO A 8 33.92 4.19 52.31
CA PRO A 8 33.46 3.84 50.96
C PRO A 8 34.55 3.97 49.86
N VAL A 9 34.36 3.22 48.77
CA VAL A 9 35.27 3.03 47.61
C VAL A 9 34.89 3.95 46.44
N SER A 10 35.85 4.62 45.81
CA SER A 10 35.64 5.49 44.64
C SER A 10 35.46 4.70 43.34
N THR A 11 34.46 5.05 42.52
CA THR A 11 34.13 4.40 41.24
C THR A 11 34.50 5.31 40.06
N TYR A 12 35.22 4.79 39.07
CA TYR A 12 35.58 5.49 37.83
C TYR A 12 34.42 5.40 36.80
N THR A 13 34.12 6.51 36.11
CA THR A 13 33.02 6.58 35.13
C THR A 13 33.56 6.53 33.69
N PRO A 14 33.01 5.68 32.78
CA PRO A 14 33.43 5.61 31.38
C PRO A 14 32.80 6.72 30.50
N THR A 15 33.57 7.24 29.55
CA THR A 15 33.15 8.26 28.56
C THR A 15 32.23 7.65 27.48
N PRO A 16 31.09 8.27 27.13
CA PRO A 16 30.18 7.76 26.09
C PRO A 16 30.66 8.07 24.66
N THR A 17 30.55 7.09 23.76
CA THR A 17 30.77 7.20 22.31
C THR A 17 29.56 7.87 21.62
N PRO A 18 29.74 8.81 20.67
CA PRO A 18 28.62 9.42 19.94
C PRO A 18 27.96 8.43 18.97
N LEU A 19 26.63 8.38 18.98
CA LEU A 19 25.79 7.54 18.12
C LEU A 19 25.79 8.04 16.65
N PRO A 20 25.71 7.16 15.63
CA PRO A 20 25.52 7.58 14.24
C PRO A 20 24.24 8.42 14.08
N THR A 21 24.34 9.53 13.33
CA THR A 21 23.20 10.40 13.01
C THR A 21 22.25 9.71 12.02
N PRO A 22 20.93 9.73 12.25
CA PRO A 22 19.95 9.18 11.30
C PRO A 22 19.95 10.00 9.99
N THR A 23 19.95 9.31 8.85
CA THR A 23 19.71 9.93 7.53
C THR A 23 18.25 10.39 7.46
N PRO A 24 17.95 11.61 6.97
CA PRO A 24 16.57 12.05 6.81
C PRO A 24 15.87 11.22 5.72
N THR A 25 14.87 10.42 6.13
CA THR A 25 13.91 9.82 5.19
C THR A 25 13.01 10.93 4.66
N ILE A 26 13.13 11.27 3.38
CA ILE A 26 12.20 12.23 2.74
C ILE A 26 10.80 11.59 2.75
N PRO A 27 9.80 12.20 3.40
CA PRO A 27 8.46 11.64 3.43
C PRO A 27 7.79 11.77 2.07
N PHE A 28 6.91 10.82 1.76
CA PHE A 28 6.01 10.94 0.61
C PHE A 28 5.16 12.21 0.70
N ALA A 29 4.78 12.78 -0.45
CA ALA A 29 3.96 13.98 -0.51
C ALA A 29 2.53 13.75 0.00
N PHE A 30 2.03 12.53 -0.14
CA PHE A 30 0.71 12.11 0.36
C PHE A 30 0.83 10.91 1.30
N SER A 31 -0.09 10.81 2.25
CA SER A 31 -0.36 9.56 2.96
C SER A 31 -0.92 8.50 2.01
N ALA A 32 -0.90 7.23 2.43
CA ALA A 32 -1.50 6.16 1.64
C ALA A 32 -3.02 6.39 1.50
N PRO A 33 -3.62 6.18 0.32
CA PRO A 33 -5.07 6.17 0.20
C PRO A 33 -5.64 5.01 1.02
N LYS A 34 -6.87 5.14 1.50
CA LYS A 34 -7.49 4.15 2.38
C LYS A 34 -8.63 3.42 1.68
N PRO A 35 -8.47 2.14 1.33
CA PRO A 35 -9.54 1.32 0.76
C PRO A 35 -10.77 1.31 1.67
N VAL A 36 -11.95 1.55 1.10
CA VAL A 36 -13.23 1.53 1.85
C VAL A 36 -14.20 0.49 1.33
N PHE A 37 -14.20 0.22 0.02
CA PHE A 37 -15.08 -0.77 -0.60
C PHE A 37 -14.34 -1.49 -1.73
N PRO A 38 -14.52 -2.80 -1.93
CA PRO A 38 -15.31 -3.74 -1.11
C PRO A 38 -14.75 -3.90 0.31
N GLU A 39 -15.60 -4.39 1.23
CA GLU A 39 -15.13 -4.86 2.54
C GLU A 39 -14.16 -6.03 2.35
N GLU A 40 -13.26 -6.24 3.32
CA GLU A 40 -12.25 -7.29 3.23
C GLU A 40 -12.91 -8.67 3.08
N GLY A 41 -12.53 -9.40 2.03
CA GLY A 41 -13.03 -10.74 1.74
C GLY A 41 -14.46 -10.79 1.20
N THR A 42 -15.00 -9.67 0.66
CA THR A 42 -16.33 -9.66 0.04
C THR A 42 -16.41 -10.63 -1.13
N TRP A 43 -17.54 -11.35 -1.25
CA TRP A 43 -17.83 -12.24 -2.37
C TRP A 43 -18.78 -11.59 -3.38
N PHE A 44 -18.41 -11.66 -4.65
CA PHE A 44 -19.24 -11.27 -5.78
C PHE A 44 -19.53 -12.49 -6.63
N HIS A 45 -20.78 -12.65 -7.05
CA HIS A 45 -21.22 -13.81 -7.84
C HIS A 45 -21.77 -13.37 -9.19
N GLY A 46 -21.37 -14.05 -10.25
CA GLY A 46 -21.92 -13.85 -11.59
C GLY A 46 -21.28 -12.70 -12.37
N ARG A 47 -21.36 -12.84 -13.70
CA ARG A 47 -20.71 -11.96 -14.66
C ARG A 47 -21.29 -10.55 -14.69
N ASP A 48 -22.59 -10.41 -14.45
CA ASP A 48 -23.30 -9.14 -14.53
C ASP A 48 -23.17 -8.32 -13.23
N THR A 49 -22.48 -8.86 -12.22
CA THR A 49 -22.23 -8.16 -10.95
C THR A 49 -21.22 -7.03 -11.14
N ILE A 50 -21.60 -5.84 -10.70
CA ILE A 50 -20.75 -4.65 -10.76
C ILE A 50 -19.84 -4.64 -9.54
N VAL A 51 -18.56 -4.93 -9.75
CA VAL A 51 -17.53 -4.79 -8.72
C VAL A 51 -16.91 -3.40 -8.84
N GLU A 52 -17.07 -2.59 -7.80
CA GLU A 52 -16.48 -1.26 -7.72
C GLU A 52 -15.46 -1.23 -6.59
N LEU A 53 -14.29 -0.65 -6.85
CA LEU A 53 -13.28 -0.37 -5.84
C LEU A 53 -13.39 1.10 -5.47
N LYS A 54 -13.49 1.41 -4.18
CA LYS A 54 -13.52 2.78 -3.65
C LYS A 54 -12.50 2.94 -2.53
N TRP A 55 -11.89 4.12 -2.47
CA TRP A 55 -10.94 4.49 -1.42
C TRP A 55 -11.15 5.94 -1.00
N GLU A 56 -10.80 6.24 0.25
CA GLU A 56 -10.67 7.61 0.74
C GLU A 56 -9.37 8.21 0.16
N PRO A 57 -9.46 9.35 -0.54
CA PRO A 57 -8.28 10.03 -1.06
C PRO A 57 -7.46 10.64 0.08
N PRO A 58 -6.12 10.65 0.00
CA PRO A 58 -5.27 11.25 1.05
C PRO A 58 -5.28 12.79 1.02
N GLY A 59 -5.85 13.38 -0.03
CA GLY A 59 -5.93 14.81 -0.26
C GLY A 59 -6.41 15.09 -1.69
N GLU A 60 -6.51 16.38 -2.03
CA GLU A 60 -6.81 16.80 -3.40
C GLU A 60 -5.61 16.54 -4.31
N LEU A 61 -5.85 15.93 -5.47
CA LEU A 61 -4.82 15.66 -6.48
C LEU A 61 -4.64 16.85 -7.40
N GLY A 62 -3.39 17.19 -7.67
CA GLY A 62 -3.00 18.23 -8.63
C GLY A 62 -3.00 17.75 -10.09
N PRO A 63 -2.63 18.63 -11.03
CA PRO A 63 -2.45 18.25 -12.43
C PRO A 63 -1.38 17.17 -12.57
N ASN A 64 -1.60 16.24 -13.50
CA ASN A 64 -0.74 15.07 -13.72
C ASN A 64 -0.60 14.14 -12.50
N GLN A 65 -1.46 14.26 -11.49
CA GLN A 65 -1.53 13.30 -10.40
C GLN A 65 -2.76 12.43 -10.58
N ALA A 66 -2.60 11.14 -10.32
CA ALA A 66 -3.67 10.15 -10.47
C ALA A 66 -3.53 9.04 -9.42
N TYR A 67 -4.55 8.21 -9.31
CA TYR A 67 -4.48 6.97 -8.57
C TYR A 67 -4.04 5.84 -9.49
N MET A 68 -3.09 5.03 -9.03
CA MET A 68 -2.77 3.75 -9.63
C MET A 68 -3.40 2.64 -8.80
N VAL A 69 -4.39 1.97 -9.37
CA VAL A 69 -4.98 0.75 -8.83
C VAL A 69 -4.15 -0.42 -9.31
N ILE A 70 -3.75 -1.28 -8.37
CA ILE A 70 -3.01 -2.52 -8.65
C ILE A 70 -3.91 -3.67 -8.22
N ILE A 71 -4.17 -4.62 -9.12
CA ILE A 71 -4.85 -5.88 -8.80
C ILE A 71 -3.88 -7.03 -9.04
N LYS A 72 -3.80 -7.94 -8.08
CA LYS A 72 -3.05 -9.19 -8.15
C LYS A 72 -4.00 -10.37 -7.98
N TYR A 73 -3.79 -11.41 -8.77
CA TYR A 73 -4.56 -12.65 -8.67
C TYR A 73 -3.75 -13.80 -9.27
N LYS A 74 -4.12 -15.04 -8.96
CA LYS A 74 -3.49 -16.23 -9.56
C LYS A 74 -4.36 -16.77 -10.67
N GLU A 75 -3.79 -17.01 -11.85
CA GLU A 75 -4.45 -17.68 -12.98
C GLU A 75 -3.55 -18.83 -13.45
N GLY A 76 -4.05 -20.07 -13.37
CA GLY A 76 -3.27 -21.28 -13.67
C GLY A 76 -2.08 -21.51 -12.74
N GLY A 77 -2.15 -21.01 -11.49
CA GLY A 77 -1.05 -21.05 -10.52
C GLY A 77 -0.02 -19.93 -10.68
N GLU A 78 -0.13 -19.09 -11.71
CA GLU A 78 0.78 -17.97 -11.95
C GLU A 78 0.22 -16.66 -11.37
N LEU A 79 1.05 -15.90 -10.64
CA LEU A 79 0.65 -14.58 -10.12
C LEU A 79 0.62 -13.57 -11.27
N LYS A 80 -0.57 -13.04 -11.57
CA LYS A 80 -0.80 -11.94 -12.50
C LYS A 80 -0.92 -10.63 -11.74
N GLU A 81 -0.40 -9.56 -12.32
CA GLU A 81 -0.53 -8.20 -11.82
C GLU A 81 -1.12 -7.31 -12.93
N PHE A 82 -2.17 -6.56 -12.60
CA PHE A 82 -2.78 -5.58 -13.46
C PHE A 82 -2.69 -4.21 -12.81
N ARG A 83 -2.38 -3.19 -13.62
CA ARG A 83 -2.28 -1.80 -13.16
C ARG A 83 -3.20 -0.93 -13.99
N GLN A 84 -4.00 -0.12 -13.31
CA GLN A 84 -4.90 0.84 -13.93
C GLN A 84 -4.68 2.22 -13.33
N VAL A 85 -4.49 3.21 -14.19
CA VAL A 85 -4.47 4.61 -13.77
C VAL A 85 -5.89 5.17 -13.86
N VAL A 86 -6.33 5.86 -12.81
CA VAL A 86 -7.64 6.51 -12.71
C VAL A 86 -7.53 7.85 -12.00
N GLU A 87 -8.35 8.81 -12.41
CA GLU A 87 -8.32 10.17 -11.85
C GLU A 87 -9.23 10.33 -10.61
N LYS A 88 -10.25 9.47 -10.50
CA LYS A 88 -11.25 9.53 -9.42
C LYS A 88 -10.94 8.52 -8.32
N PRO A 89 -11.36 8.77 -7.07
CA PRO A 89 -11.17 7.84 -5.95
C PRO A 89 -12.16 6.65 -5.99
N GLY A 90 -12.34 6.09 -7.18
CA GLY A 90 -13.23 4.97 -7.42
C GLY A 90 -13.03 4.43 -8.84
N TRP A 91 -13.14 3.13 -8.98
CA TRP A 91 -13.00 2.44 -10.27
C TRP A 91 -13.88 1.19 -10.34
N VAL A 92 -14.62 1.04 -11.43
CA VAL A 92 -15.40 -0.16 -11.71
C VAL A 92 -14.50 -1.18 -12.39
N VAL A 93 -14.36 -2.36 -11.79
CA VAL A 93 -13.54 -3.45 -12.29
C VAL A 93 -14.25 -4.09 -13.50
N PRO A 94 -13.64 -4.11 -14.70
CA PRO A 94 -14.30 -4.64 -15.88
C PRO A 94 -14.45 -6.16 -15.83
N ALA A 95 -15.68 -6.66 -15.83
CA ALA A 95 -15.97 -8.09 -15.79
C ALA A 95 -15.30 -8.89 -16.92
N SER A 96 -15.15 -8.29 -18.10
CA SER A 96 -14.51 -8.93 -19.27
C SER A 96 -13.06 -9.35 -19.02
N PHE A 97 -12.35 -8.69 -18.09
CA PHE A 97 -10.95 -8.97 -17.80
C PHE A 97 -10.75 -9.76 -16.51
N PHE A 98 -11.70 -9.71 -15.57
CA PHE A 98 -11.50 -10.27 -14.24
C PHE A 98 -12.43 -11.42 -13.89
N HIS A 99 -13.70 -11.41 -14.29
CA HIS A 99 -14.66 -12.43 -13.85
C HIS A 99 -14.19 -13.86 -14.17
N GLY A 100 -14.09 -14.71 -13.14
CA GLY A 100 -13.74 -16.12 -13.30
C GLY A 100 -12.30 -16.38 -13.76
N LYS A 101 -11.42 -15.37 -13.73
CA LYS A 101 -10.00 -15.53 -14.10
C LYS A 101 -9.13 -16.06 -12.98
N ALA A 102 -9.40 -15.67 -11.74
CA ALA A 102 -8.65 -16.16 -10.62
C ALA A 102 -8.92 -17.65 -10.39
N ASP A 103 -7.92 -18.35 -9.88
CA ASP A 103 -7.96 -19.78 -9.64
C ASP A 103 -9.03 -20.17 -8.62
N GLN A 104 -9.64 -21.33 -8.86
CA GLN A 104 -10.53 -21.98 -7.91
C GLN A 104 -9.74 -22.55 -6.71
N PRO A 105 -10.37 -22.69 -5.53
CA PRO A 105 -11.80 -22.54 -5.27
C PRO A 105 -12.25 -21.09 -5.05
N ASP A 106 -11.40 -20.24 -4.49
CA ASP A 106 -11.84 -18.96 -3.91
C ASP A 106 -11.85 -17.79 -4.89
N ARG A 107 -11.19 -17.91 -6.04
CA ARG A 107 -11.07 -16.84 -7.05
C ARG A 107 -10.72 -15.48 -6.45
N THR A 108 -9.62 -15.48 -5.72
CA THR A 108 -9.18 -14.34 -4.90
C THR A 108 -8.49 -13.26 -5.74
N TYR A 109 -8.90 -12.01 -5.53
CA TYR A 109 -8.28 -10.81 -6.08
C TYR A 109 -7.81 -9.91 -4.94
N GLU A 110 -6.51 -9.65 -4.90
CA GLU A 110 -5.89 -8.69 -3.99
C GLU A 110 -5.76 -7.36 -4.72
N TRP A 111 -6.09 -6.25 -4.07
CA TRP A 111 -5.96 -4.93 -4.66
C TRP A 111 -5.40 -3.89 -3.70
N GLN A 112 -4.70 -2.93 -4.28
CA GLN A 112 -4.10 -1.79 -3.58
C GLN A 112 -4.21 -0.54 -4.45
N VAL A 113 -4.06 0.61 -3.83
CA VAL A 113 -4.05 1.90 -4.52
C VAL A 113 -2.92 2.79 -4.01
N GLN A 114 -2.37 3.62 -4.90
CA GLN A 114 -1.32 4.58 -4.60
C GLN A 114 -1.54 5.85 -5.42
N VAL A 115 -1.14 7.01 -4.89
CA VAL A 115 -1.07 8.25 -5.67
C VAL A 115 0.22 8.28 -6.46
N ILE A 116 0.14 8.58 -7.74
CA ILE A 116 1.28 8.71 -8.64
C ILE A 116 1.28 10.07 -9.35
N TYR A 117 2.47 10.55 -9.70
CA TYR A 117 2.68 11.62 -10.67
C TYR A 117 2.96 11.00 -12.04
N LEU A 118 2.16 11.35 -13.04
CA LEU A 118 2.33 10.93 -14.42
C LEU A 118 3.42 11.75 -15.10
N LEU A 119 4.46 11.08 -15.56
CA LEU A 119 5.51 11.66 -16.39
C LEU A 119 5.14 11.45 -17.85
N LYS A 120 4.94 12.55 -18.59
CA LYS A 120 4.92 12.52 -20.05
C LYS A 120 6.31 12.86 -20.56
N GLN A 121 7.06 11.85 -21.02
CA GLN A 121 8.38 12.05 -21.62
C GLN A 121 8.34 11.62 -23.09
N GLY A 122 7.99 12.54 -23.98
CA GLY A 122 7.80 12.23 -25.40
C GLY A 122 6.67 11.22 -25.58
N ASP A 123 6.97 10.09 -26.23
CA ASP A 123 6.02 8.98 -26.48
C ASP A 123 5.95 7.97 -25.31
N ARG A 124 6.80 8.13 -24.28
CA ARG A 124 6.85 7.22 -23.14
C ARG A 124 6.12 7.80 -21.93
N GLU A 125 5.20 7.03 -21.41
CA GLU A 125 4.50 7.30 -20.15
C GLU A 125 5.26 6.62 -19.01
N GLY A 126 5.66 7.41 -18.00
CA GLY A 126 6.25 6.93 -16.77
C GLY A 126 5.48 7.44 -15.56
N PHE A 127 5.84 7.01 -14.35
CA PHE A 127 5.24 7.55 -13.15
C PHE A 127 6.22 7.61 -11.97
N ILE A 128 5.97 8.53 -11.04
CA ILE A 128 6.65 8.63 -9.75
C ILE A 128 5.63 8.40 -8.64
N PRO A 129 5.84 7.47 -7.70
CA PRO A 129 4.94 7.31 -6.57
C PRO A 129 5.01 8.52 -5.64
N LEU A 130 3.84 9.10 -5.33
CA LEU A 130 3.69 10.26 -4.43
C LEU A 130 3.13 9.91 -3.06
N SER A 131 2.58 8.70 -2.89
CA SER A 131 2.19 8.12 -1.61
C SER A 131 2.82 6.74 -1.43
N PRO A 132 2.78 6.13 -0.23
CA PRO A 132 2.90 4.67 -0.10
C PRO A 132 1.72 3.96 -0.76
N LEU A 133 1.86 2.64 -0.98
CA LEU A 133 0.72 1.77 -1.30
C LEU A 133 -0.25 1.73 -0.12
N SER A 134 -1.54 1.61 -0.41
CA SER A 134 -2.55 1.31 0.59
C SER A 134 -2.33 -0.05 1.24
N GLU A 135 -3.08 -0.30 2.32
CA GLU A 135 -3.33 -1.65 2.78
C GLU A 135 -3.86 -2.52 1.63
N VAL A 136 -3.48 -3.79 1.63
CA VAL A 136 -4.03 -4.78 0.70
C VAL A 136 -5.47 -5.04 1.10
N ARG A 137 -6.38 -4.99 0.13
CA ARG A 137 -7.72 -5.51 0.30
C ARG A 137 -7.99 -6.68 -0.61
N THR A 138 -8.89 -7.55 -0.18
CA THR A 138 -9.23 -8.78 -0.89
C THR A 138 -10.71 -8.83 -1.24
N PHE A 139 -11.03 -9.34 -2.41
CA PHE A 139 -12.39 -9.78 -2.76
C PHE A 139 -12.35 -11.05 -3.60
N HIS A 140 -13.49 -11.73 -3.69
CA HIS A 140 -13.68 -12.96 -4.43
C HIS A 140 -14.69 -12.74 -5.55
N TRP A 141 -14.46 -13.34 -6.73
CA TRP A 141 -15.40 -13.20 -7.84
C TRP A 141 -15.47 -14.43 -8.74
N ASP A 142 -16.63 -15.11 -8.72
CA ASP A 142 -16.93 -16.30 -9.53
C ASP A 142 -17.97 -16.10 -10.64
#